data_AF-A0A3M4KUC9-F1
#
_entry.id   AF-A0A3M4KUC9-F1
#
_cell.length_a   1.000
_cell.length_b   1.000
_cell.length_c   1.000
_cell.angle_alpha   90.00
_cell.angle_beta   90.00
_cell.angle_gamma   90.00
#
_symmetry.space_group_name_H-M   'P 1'
#
loop_
_entity.id
_entity.type
_entity.pdbx_description
1 polymer ?
#
loop_
_entity_poly.entity_id
_entity_poly.type
_entity_poly.pdbx_seq_one_letter_code
_entity_poly.pdbx_strand_id
1 'polypeptide(L)'
;MNMLRQLKIAARTSACFALMVVLVFGLGIFSIQQLHGIREQSLEIENDALPGIALGDDIALAVEKTRTTVAKMLATHDLAQVAQAHNEFLERKAGFQKAVEAYDPLITDDEERALVEGLKSTYQGYIERGEKVYTLINENQAEAGRALVWGEMKAMAESIEAALGKLEKINDDSEAESSAAATSVYENALIVTQGGYVSDGVTDRIARLAPDQKSGSADQSGAA
;
A
#
# COMPACT_ATOMS: atom_id res chain seq x y z
N MET A 1 -48.89 40.06 7.81
CA MET A 1 -48.98 38.97 6.81
C MET A 1 -49.65 39.45 5.52
N ASN A 2 -49.05 40.40 4.79
CA ASN A 2 -49.59 40.86 3.48
C ASN A 2 -48.54 41.50 2.53
N MET A 3 -47.23 41.45 2.82
CA MET A 3 -46.21 42.03 1.93
C MET A 3 -46.04 41.27 0.59
N LEU A 4 -46.39 39.99 0.53
CA LEU A 4 -46.28 39.18 -0.69
C LEU A 4 -47.41 39.43 -1.70
N ARG A 5 -48.50 40.09 -1.29
CA ARG A 5 -49.72 40.25 -2.09
C ARG A 5 -49.79 41.57 -2.85
N GLN A 6 -48.86 42.49 -2.60
CA GLN A 6 -48.78 43.82 -3.24
C GLN A 6 -47.72 43.91 -4.35
N LEU A 7 -47.00 42.83 -4.65
CA LEU A 7 -46.02 42.78 -5.73
C LEU A 7 -46.70 42.53 -7.09
N LYS A 8 -46.35 43.32 -8.11
CA LYS A 8 -46.74 43.07 -9.51
C LYS A 8 -46.34 41.64 -9.89
N ILE A 9 -47.17 40.95 -10.68
CA ILE A 9 -46.96 39.56 -11.11
C ILE A 9 -45.52 39.30 -11.59
N ALA A 10 -44.93 40.26 -12.30
CA ALA A 10 -43.54 40.23 -12.79
C ALA A 10 -42.48 40.19 -11.68
N ALA A 11 -42.68 40.88 -10.54
CA ALA A 11 -41.73 40.86 -9.43
C ALA A 11 -41.74 39.51 -8.71
N ARG A 12 -42.92 38.88 -8.58
CA ARG A 12 -43.05 37.55 -7.96
C ARG A 12 -42.34 36.46 -8.75
N THR A 13 -42.49 36.45 -10.08
CA THR A 13 -41.81 35.47 -10.95
C THR A 13 -40.31 35.70 -11.01
N SER A 14 -39.84 36.97 -11.01
CA SER A 14 -38.41 37.28 -10.96
C SER A 14 -37.73 36.81 -9.67
N ALA A 15 -38.41 36.89 -8.52
CA ALA A 15 -37.89 36.42 -7.24
C ALA A 15 -37.75 34.89 -7.21
N CYS A 16 -38.73 34.15 -7.74
CA CYS A 16 -38.64 32.70 -7.89
C CYS A 16 -37.47 32.28 -8.79
N PHE A 17 -37.26 32.99 -9.90
CA PHE A 17 -36.15 32.70 -10.81
C PHE A 17 -34.80 33.01 -10.17
N ALA A 18 -34.66 34.15 -9.49
CA ALA A 18 -33.44 34.49 -8.75
C ALA A 18 -33.12 33.44 -7.66
N LEU A 19 -34.14 32.95 -6.94
CA LEU A 19 -33.96 31.89 -5.96
C LEU A 19 -33.49 30.58 -6.61
N MET A 20 -34.09 30.17 -7.74
CA MET A 20 -33.63 28.98 -8.49
C MET A 20 -32.17 29.12 -8.92
N VAL A 21 -31.77 30.29 -9.44
CA VAL A 21 -30.38 30.56 -9.82
C VAL A 21 -29.45 30.39 -8.62
N VAL A 22 -29.77 30.99 -7.47
CA VAL A 22 -28.97 30.84 -6.24
C VAL A 22 -28.86 29.37 -5.80
N LEU A 23 -29.95 28.61 -5.87
CA LEU A 23 -29.94 27.18 -5.51
C LEU A 23 -29.07 26.36 -6.46
N VAL A 24 -29.14 26.61 -7.77
CA VAL A 24 -28.29 25.94 -8.78
C VAL A 24 -26.82 26.25 -8.56
N PHE A 25 -26.47 27.51 -8.31
CA PHE A 25 -25.08 27.88 -7.97
C PHE A 25 -24.61 27.23 -6.67
N GLY A 26 -25.46 27.21 -5.64
CA GLY A 26 -25.16 26.54 -4.37
C GLY A 26 -24.88 25.04 -4.56
N LEU A 27 -25.71 24.35 -5.34
CA LEU A 27 -25.50 22.95 -5.71
C LEU A 27 -24.21 22.76 -6.50
N GLY A 28 -23.92 23.63 -7.47
CA GLY A 28 -22.68 23.56 -8.24
C GLY A 28 -21.42 23.68 -7.38
N ILE A 29 -21.41 24.63 -6.45
CA ILE A 29 -20.30 24.81 -5.49
C ILE A 29 -20.16 23.58 -4.59
N PHE A 30 -21.28 23.08 -4.06
CA PHE A 30 -21.30 21.87 -3.24
C PHE A 30 -20.76 20.65 -3.98
N SER A 31 -21.21 20.40 -5.22
CA SER A 31 -20.72 19.29 -6.04
C SER A 31 -19.22 19.36 -6.28
N ILE A 32 -18.67 20.55 -6.53
CA ILE A 32 -17.22 20.73 -6.70
C ILE A 32 -16.46 20.40 -5.41
N GLN A 33 -16.97 20.80 -4.24
CA GLN A 33 -16.33 20.47 -2.96
C GLN A 33 -16.30 18.96 -2.71
N GLN A 34 -17.41 18.25 -2.97
CA GLN A 34 -17.45 16.79 -2.83
C GLN A 34 -16.50 16.09 -3.83
N LEU A 35 -16.43 16.57 -5.07
CA LEU A 35 -15.50 16.04 -6.07
C LEU A 35 -14.03 16.26 -5.69
N HIS A 36 -13.70 17.40 -5.07
CA HIS A 36 -12.36 17.62 -4.52
C HIS A 36 -12.02 16.63 -3.41
N GLY A 37 -12.94 16.37 -2.47
CA GLY A 37 -12.73 15.38 -1.41
C GLY A 37 -12.47 13.98 -1.98
N ILE A 38 -13.25 13.53 -2.98
CA ILE A 38 -13.02 12.25 -3.65
C ILE A 38 -11.65 12.24 -4.34
N ARG A 39 -11.25 13.33 -5.00
CA ARG A 39 -9.96 13.42 -5.70
C ARG A 39 -8.78 13.35 -4.73
N GLU A 40 -8.87 14.02 -3.58
CA GLU A 40 -7.84 13.97 -2.54
C GLU A 40 -7.60 12.53 -2.07
N GLN A 41 -8.67 11.80 -1.72
CA GLN A 41 -8.56 10.40 -1.31
C GLN A 41 -8.07 9.49 -2.45
N SER A 42 -8.44 9.80 -3.71
CA SER A 42 -7.92 9.05 -4.86
C SER A 42 -6.43 9.29 -5.08
N LEU A 43 -5.90 10.47 -4.75
CA LEU A 43 -4.48 10.79 -4.87
C LEU A 43 -3.65 10.05 -3.82
N GLU A 44 -4.19 9.83 -2.62
CA GLU A 44 -3.55 8.99 -1.60
C GLU A 44 -3.37 7.55 -2.10
N ILE A 45 -4.44 6.98 -2.66
CA ILE A 45 -4.39 5.63 -3.26
C ILE A 45 -3.42 5.59 -4.46
N GLU A 46 -3.51 6.56 -5.36
CA GLU A 46 -2.78 6.59 -6.65
C GLU A 46 -1.28 6.86 -6.48
N ASN A 47 -0.90 7.75 -5.54
CA ASN A 47 0.47 8.24 -5.43
C ASN A 47 1.22 7.75 -4.19
N ASP A 48 0.53 7.15 -3.22
CA ASP A 48 1.14 6.69 -1.98
C ASP A 48 0.91 5.19 -1.76
N ALA A 49 -0.32 4.77 -1.46
CA ALA A 49 -0.59 3.38 -1.07
C ALA A 49 -0.25 2.34 -2.15
N LEU A 50 -0.76 2.50 -3.38
CA LEU A 50 -0.49 1.54 -4.46
C LEU A 50 1.00 1.54 -4.88
N PRO A 51 1.65 2.70 -5.07
CA PRO A 51 3.11 2.73 -5.24
C PRO A 51 3.89 2.10 -4.09
N GLY A 52 3.45 2.29 -2.84
CA GLY A 52 4.08 1.72 -1.65
C GLY A 52 4.09 0.20 -1.68
N ILE A 53 2.96 -0.43 -2.03
CA ILE A 53 2.89 -1.89 -2.21
C ILE A 53 3.86 -2.33 -3.33
N ALA A 54 3.76 -1.71 -4.51
CA ALA A 54 4.57 -2.10 -5.67
C ALA A 54 6.07 -1.91 -5.46
N LEU A 55 6.49 -0.82 -4.82
CA LEU A 55 7.90 -0.56 -4.52
C LEU A 55 8.41 -1.42 -3.36
N GLY A 56 7.55 -1.78 -2.40
CA GLY A 56 7.83 -2.79 -1.39
C GLY A 56 8.15 -4.16 -2.02
N ASP A 57 7.34 -4.57 -3.02
CA ASP A 57 7.59 -5.79 -3.80
C ASP A 57 8.91 -5.74 -4.57
N ASP A 58 9.29 -4.59 -5.12
CA ASP A 58 10.59 -4.42 -5.79
C ASP A 58 11.76 -4.62 -4.82
N ILE A 59 11.64 -4.15 -3.57
CA ILE A 59 12.61 -4.40 -2.50
C ILE A 59 12.66 -5.89 -2.18
N ALA A 60 11.50 -6.54 -1.98
CA ALA A 60 11.40 -7.98 -1.73
C ALA A 60 12.09 -8.80 -2.83
N LEU A 61 11.82 -8.46 -4.08
CA LEU A 61 12.42 -9.10 -5.24
C LEU A 61 13.94 -8.90 -5.31
N ALA A 62 14.45 -7.72 -4.95
CA ALA A 62 15.88 -7.46 -4.87
C ALA A 62 16.58 -8.34 -3.81
N VAL A 63 15.93 -8.54 -2.66
CA VAL A 63 16.40 -9.43 -1.58
C VAL A 63 16.40 -10.88 -2.07
N GLU A 64 15.34 -11.37 -2.70
CA GLU A 64 15.27 -12.75 -3.20
C GLU A 64 16.28 -13.02 -4.34
N LYS A 65 16.54 -12.05 -5.21
CA LYS A 65 17.63 -12.14 -6.21
C LYS A 65 18.99 -12.28 -5.52
N THR A 66 19.20 -11.58 -4.41
CA THR A 66 20.42 -11.70 -3.60
C THR A 66 20.53 -13.10 -2.98
N ARG A 67 19.47 -13.58 -2.32
CA ARG A 67 19.41 -14.94 -1.75
C ARG A 67 19.67 -16.03 -2.78
N THR A 68 19.10 -15.88 -3.97
CA THR A 68 19.30 -16.80 -5.10
C THR A 68 20.77 -16.92 -5.48
N THR A 69 21.53 -15.82 -5.52
CA THR A 69 22.96 -15.87 -5.84
C THR A 69 23.78 -16.59 -4.76
N VAL A 70 23.43 -16.44 -3.48
CA VAL A 70 24.04 -17.21 -2.38
C VAL A 70 23.74 -18.70 -2.51
N ALA A 71 22.49 -19.07 -2.83
CA ALA A 71 22.12 -20.45 -3.08
C ALA A 71 22.89 -21.06 -4.27
N LYS A 72 23.08 -20.29 -5.37
CA LYS A 72 23.89 -20.71 -6.52
C LYS A 72 25.33 -21.04 -6.12
N MET A 73 25.96 -20.21 -5.29
CA MET A 73 27.32 -20.47 -4.79
C MET A 73 27.42 -21.82 -4.07
N LEU A 74 26.42 -22.20 -3.28
CA LEU A 74 26.39 -23.46 -2.52
C LEU A 74 25.92 -24.68 -3.32
N ALA A 75 25.28 -24.47 -4.47
CA ALA A 75 24.70 -25.53 -5.29
C ALA A 75 25.70 -26.18 -6.25
N THR A 76 26.82 -25.53 -6.52
CA THR A 76 27.86 -26.00 -7.44
C THR A 76 29.13 -26.42 -6.70
N HIS A 77 29.90 -27.33 -7.31
CA HIS A 77 31.24 -27.74 -6.85
C HIS A 77 32.36 -27.15 -7.73
N ASP A 78 32.00 -26.43 -8.80
CA ASP A 78 32.95 -25.79 -9.71
C ASP A 78 33.28 -24.37 -9.22
N LEU A 79 34.53 -24.15 -8.81
CA LEU A 79 34.98 -22.86 -8.28
C LEU A 79 34.85 -21.71 -9.28
N ALA A 80 34.89 -21.98 -10.60
CA ALA A 80 34.65 -20.94 -11.59
C ALA A 80 33.19 -20.48 -11.57
N GLN A 81 32.24 -21.40 -11.40
CA GLN A 81 30.82 -21.08 -11.25
C GLN A 81 30.52 -20.41 -9.91
N VAL A 82 31.22 -20.78 -8.83
CA VAL A 82 31.14 -20.08 -7.54
C VAL A 82 31.56 -18.62 -7.70
N ALA A 83 32.70 -18.37 -8.34
CA ALA A 83 33.18 -17.01 -8.59
C ALA A 83 32.21 -16.19 -9.48
N GLN A 84 31.59 -16.82 -10.49
CA GLN A 84 30.56 -16.17 -11.29
C GLN A 84 29.34 -15.79 -10.45
N ALA A 85 28.82 -16.71 -9.63
CA ALA A 85 27.68 -16.44 -8.75
C ALA A 85 27.99 -15.37 -7.69
N HIS A 86 29.24 -15.32 -7.20
CA HIS A 86 29.71 -14.27 -6.29
C HIS A 86 29.75 -12.88 -6.96
N ASN A 87 30.21 -12.80 -8.21
CA ASN A 87 30.14 -11.55 -8.97
C ASN A 87 28.68 -11.08 -9.17
N GLU A 88 27.77 -12.00 -9.52
CA GLU A 88 26.33 -11.69 -9.59
C GLU A 88 25.79 -11.20 -8.24
N PHE A 89 26.22 -11.81 -7.14
CA PHE A 89 25.85 -11.43 -5.77
C PHE A 89 26.27 -9.99 -5.44
N LEU A 90 27.52 -9.63 -5.76
CA LEU A 90 28.03 -8.27 -5.56
C LEU A 90 27.23 -7.22 -6.34
N GLU A 91 26.81 -7.56 -7.56
CA GLU A 91 25.95 -6.70 -8.38
C GLU A 91 24.55 -6.51 -7.78
N ARG A 92 24.03 -7.47 -6.99
CA ARG A 92 22.70 -7.34 -6.37
C ARG A 92 22.59 -6.20 -5.37
N LYS A 93 23.69 -5.81 -4.73
CA LYS A 93 23.71 -4.70 -3.77
C LYS A 93 23.18 -3.40 -4.39
N ALA A 94 23.59 -3.10 -5.62
CA ALA A 94 23.13 -1.90 -6.33
C ALA A 94 21.63 -1.98 -6.68
N GLY A 95 21.13 -3.18 -7.01
CA GLY A 95 19.71 -3.39 -7.30
C GLY A 95 18.83 -3.15 -6.08
N PHE A 96 19.24 -3.65 -4.91
CA PHE A 96 18.55 -3.38 -3.65
C PHE A 96 18.56 -1.90 -3.29
N GLN A 97 19.73 -1.26 -3.36
CA GLN A 97 19.86 0.17 -3.07
C GLN A 97 18.91 1.01 -3.94
N LYS A 98 18.85 0.72 -5.24
CA LYS A 98 17.95 1.41 -6.17
C LYS A 98 16.47 1.20 -5.82
N ALA A 99 16.07 -0.01 -5.43
CA ALA A 99 14.70 -0.30 -5.03
C ALA A 99 14.30 0.50 -3.80
N VAL A 100 15.19 0.58 -2.81
CA VAL A 100 14.94 1.34 -1.59
C VAL A 100 14.96 2.86 -1.83
N GLU A 101 15.86 3.37 -2.67
CA GLU A 101 15.87 4.78 -3.08
C GLU A 101 14.58 5.19 -3.82
N ALA A 102 13.95 4.26 -4.55
CA ALA A 102 12.67 4.51 -5.18
C ALA A 102 11.52 4.59 -4.17
N TYR A 103 11.62 3.88 -3.05
CA TYR A 103 10.64 3.88 -1.95
C TYR A 103 10.78 5.10 -1.03
N ASP A 104 12.00 5.61 -0.83
CA ASP A 104 12.28 6.72 0.10
C ASP A 104 11.32 7.95 0.01
N PRO A 105 10.81 8.37 -1.17
CA PRO A 105 9.86 9.49 -1.27
C PRO A 105 8.47 9.24 -0.65
N LEU A 106 8.07 7.97 -0.48
CA LEU A 106 6.77 7.60 0.11
C LEU A 106 6.79 7.64 1.63
N ILE A 107 7.98 7.69 2.23
CA ILE A 107 8.12 7.64 3.69
C ILE A 107 7.59 8.92 4.33
N THR A 108 6.38 8.85 4.87
CA THR A 108 5.68 10.01 5.47
C THR A 108 5.68 9.99 6.99
N ASP A 109 5.85 8.83 7.63
CA ASP A 109 5.85 8.68 9.08
C ASP A 109 7.13 8.04 9.67
N ASP A 110 7.23 8.09 11.01
CA ASP A 110 8.40 7.60 11.75
C ASP A 110 8.47 6.06 11.86
N GLU A 111 7.33 5.37 11.84
CA GLU A 111 7.26 3.90 11.89
C GLU A 111 7.76 3.32 10.56
N GLU A 112 7.25 3.82 9.45
CA GLU A 112 7.66 3.44 8.10
C GLU A 112 9.17 3.69 7.89
N ARG A 113 9.65 4.86 8.33
CA ARG A 113 11.08 5.19 8.32
C ARG A 113 11.91 4.16 9.09
N ALA A 114 11.49 3.82 10.30
CA ALA A 114 12.19 2.86 11.14
C ALA A 114 12.22 1.46 10.52
N LEU A 115 11.14 1.02 9.86
CA LEU A 115 11.07 -0.24 9.12
C LEU A 115 12.07 -0.26 7.96
N VAL A 116 12.09 0.79 7.14
CA VAL A 116 13.02 0.89 6.00
C VAL A 116 14.48 0.95 6.46
N GLU A 117 14.80 1.69 7.52
CA GLU A 117 16.16 1.73 8.09
C GLU A 117 16.59 0.37 8.66
N GLY A 118 15.69 -0.32 9.37
CA GLY A 118 15.92 -1.67 9.87
C GLY A 118 16.17 -2.68 8.75
N LEU A 119 15.44 -2.53 7.64
CA LEU A 119 15.59 -3.34 6.44
C LEU A 119 16.96 -3.10 5.77
N LYS A 120 17.36 -1.84 5.59
CA LYS A 120 18.70 -1.44 5.10
C LYS A 120 19.81 -2.08 5.94
N SER A 121 19.72 -1.99 7.26
CA SER A 121 20.69 -2.56 8.19
C SER A 121 20.76 -4.09 8.11
N THR A 122 19.61 -4.76 8.12
CA THR A 122 19.54 -6.23 8.06
C THR A 122 20.08 -6.75 6.73
N TYR A 123 19.78 -6.08 5.62
CA TYR A 123 20.31 -6.43 4.30
C TYR A 123 21.83 -6.27 4.22
N GLN A 124 22.40 -5.20 4.80
CA GLN A 124 23.85 -5.04 4.87
C GLN A 124 24.51 -6.18 5.66
N GLY A 125 23.91 -6.60 6.77
CA GLY A 125 24.33 -7.80 7.51
C GLY A 125 24.26 -9.07 6.64
N TYR A 126 23.18 -9.26 5.89
CA TYR A 126 23.02 -10.38 4.96
C TYR A 126 24.14 -10.41 3.92
N ILE A 127 24.52 -9.26 3.35
CA ILE A 127 25.62 -9.14 2.38
C ILE A 127 26.95 -9.59 3.01
N GLU A 128 27.26 -9.15 4.22
CA GLU A 128 28.49 -9.56 4.92
C GLU A 128 28.55 -11.07 5.14
N ARG A 129 27.41 -11.72 5.42
CA ARG A 129 27.37 -13.18 5.58
C ARG A 129 27.48 -13.90 4.24
N GLY A 130 26.94 -13.33 3.16
CA GLY A 130 27.14 -13.84 1.80
C GLY A 130 28.62 -13.86 1.38
N GLU A 131 29.38 -12.80 1.67
CA GLU A 131 30.84 -12.78 1.48
C GLU A 131 31.56 -13.87 2.30
N LYS A 132 31.11 -14.09 3.54
CA LYS A 132 31.65 -15.16 4.38
C LYS A 132 31.33 -16.54 3.80
N VAL A 133 30.15 -16.76 3.23
CA VAL A 133 29.81 -18.01 2.52
C VAL A 133 30.77 -18.23 1.35
N TYR A 134 31.03 -17.20 0.53
CA TYR A 134 32.00 -17.28 -0.56
C TYR A 134 33.40 -17.67 -0.07
N THR A 135 33.87 -17.03 1.01
CA THR A 135 35.17 -17.34 1.63
C THR A 135 35.24 -18.80 2.09
N LEU A 136 34.22 -19.26 2.83
CA LEU A 136 34.14 -20.65 3.32
C LEU A 136 34.15 -21.67 2.19
N ILE A 137 33.48 -21.41 1.07
CA ILE A 137 33.51 -22.30 -0.10
C ILE A 137 34.94 -22.41 -0.66
N ASN A 138 35.65 -21.28 -0.81
CA ASN A 138 37.04 -21.27 -1.30
C ASN A 138 38.04 -21.95 -0.35
N GLU A 139 37.71 -22.02 0.94
CA GLU A 139 38.49 -22.74 1.96
C GLU A 139 38.13 -24.23 2.08
N ASN A 140 37.30 -24.77 1.17
CA ASN A 140 36.75 -26.13 1.22
C ASN A 140 35.86 -26.40 2.46
N GLN A 141 35.22 -25.36 2.99
CA GLN A 141 34.32 -25.40 4.15
C GLN A 141 32.86 -25.13 3.77
N ALA A 142 32.39 -25.65 2.63
CA ALA A 142 31.02 -25.43 2.13
C ALA A 142 29.93 -25.79 3.16
N GLU A 143 30.16 -26.80 4.01
CA GLU A 143 29.25 -27.22 5.08
C GLU A 143 29.06 -26.14 6.14
N ALA A 144 30.13 -25.42 6.51
CA ALA A 144 30.03 -24.28 7.40
C ALA A 144 29.27 -23.13 6.73
N GLY A 145 29.48 -22.92 5.42
CA GLY A 145 28.70 -21.98 4.61
C GLY A 145 27.21 -22.33 4.58
N ARG A 146 26.86 -23.60 4.40
CA ARG A 146 25.48 -24.10 4.49
C ARG A 146 24.89 -23.82 5.87
N ALA A 147 25.61 -24.13 6.95
CA ALA A 147 25.13 -23.88 8.31
C ALA A 147 24.85 -22.39 8.56
N LEU A 148 25.69 -21.49 8.03
CA LEU A 148 25.48 -20.04 8.11
C LEU A 148 24.21 -19.60 7.37
N VAL A 149 23.96 -20.16 6.17
CA VAL A 149 22.76 -19.88 5.37
C VAL A 149 21.49 -20.36 6.06
N TRP A 150 21.48 -21.61 6.55
CA TRP A 150 20.31 -22.22 7.19
C TRP A 150 20.01 -21.67 8.59
N GLY A 151 20.98 -21.04 9.24
CA GLY A 151 20.83 -20.40 10.54
C GLY A 151 20.67 -18.88 10.44
N GLU A 152 21.79 -18.17 10.57
CA GLU A 152 21.80 -16.71 10.73
C GLU A 152 21.19 -15.99 9.51
N MET A 153 21.56 -16.37 8.29
CA MET A 153 21.05 -15.68 7.09
C MET A 153 19.56 -15.93 6.85
N LYS A 154 19.05 -17.13 7.19
CA LYS A 154 17.61 -17.42 7.17
C LYS A 154 16.86 -16.50 8.12
N ALA A 155 17.33 -16.36 9.37
CA ALA A 155 16.71 -15.47 10.36
C ALA A 155 16.74 -14.00 9.92
N MET A 156 17.83 -13.54 9.29
CA MET A 156 17.90 -12.20 8.71
C MET A 156 16.88 -12.00 7.60
N ALA A 157 16.71 -13.00 6.73
CA ALA A 157 15.77 -12.91 5.63
C ALA A 157 14.31 -12.93 6.11
N GLU A 158 13.98 -13.76 7.10
CA GLU A 158 12.67 -13.75 7.77
C GLU A 158 12.39 -12.40 8.45
N SER A 159 13.41 -11.74 9.02
CA SER A 159 13.27 -10.40 9.59
C SER A 159 13.01 -9.34 8.51
N ILE A 160 13.59 -9.48 7.33
CA ILE A 160 13.32 -8.59 6.19
C ILE A 160 11.89 -8.81 5.67
N GLU A 161 11.49 -10.07 5.47
CA GLU A 161 10.12 -10.45 5.07
C GLU A 161 9.08 -9.89 6.05
N ALA A 162 9.33 -10.01 7.36
CA ALA A 162 8.44 -9.45 8.38
C ALA A 162 8.36 -7.92 8.36
N ALA A 163 9.46 -7.23 8.03
CA ALA A 163 9.45 -5.77 7.89
C ALA A 163 8.68 -5.34 6.64
N LEU A 164 8.87 -6.03 5.51
CA LEU A 164 8.14 -5.77 4.26
C LEU A 164 6.64 -6.03 4.43
N GLY A 165 6.24 -7.10 5.10
CA GLY A 165 4.81 -7.36 5.37
C GLY A 165 4.17 -6.32 6.27
N LYS A 166 4.94 -5.61 7.11
CA LYS A 166 4.43 -4.44 7.86
C LYS A 166 4.27 -3.21 6.97
N LEU A 167 5.21 -2.96 6.06
CA LEU A 167 5.12 -1.88 5.08
C LEU A 167 3.92 -2.09 4.14
N GLU A 168 3.74 -3.31 3.64
CA GLU A 168 2.57 -3.70 2.84
C GLU A 168 1.28 -3.43 3.63
N LYS A 169 1.23 -3.85 4.90
CA LYS A 169 0.08 -3.59 5.76
C LYS A 169 -0.23 -2.10 5.97
N ILE A 170 0.78 -1.25 6.15
CA ILE A 170 0.59 0.21 6.28
C ILE A 170 -0.09 0.76 5.02
N ASN A 171 0.39 0.34 3.85
CA ASN A 171 -0.16 0.78 2.57
C ASN A 171 -1.57 0.24 2.30
N ASP A 172 -1.82 -1.04 2.60
CA ASP A 172 -3.15 -1.66 2.51
C ASP A 172 -4.18 -0.95 3.41
N ASP A 173 -3.79 -0.66 4.66
CA ASP A 173 -4.65 0.02 5.63
C ASP A 173 -4.93 1.47 5.15
N SER A 174 -3.95 2.18 4.58
CA SER A 174 -4.10 3.51 3.98
C SER A 174 -5.04 3.51 2.76
N GLU A 175 -4.91 2.52 1.87
CA GLU A 175 -5.81 2.35 0.72
C GLU A 175 -7.26 2.14 1.19
N ALA A 176 -7.45 1.24 2.17
CA ALA A 176 -8.77 0.92 2.70
C ALA A 176 -9.44 2.13 3.37
N GLU A 177 -8.69 2.90 4.16
CA GLU A 177 -9.18 4.13 4.80
C GLU A 177 -9.57 5.18 3.76
N SER A 178 -8.70 5.42 2.78
CA SER A 178 -8.93 6.40 1.70
C SER A 178 -10.14 6.03 0.85
N SER A 179 -10.29 4.75 0.52
CA SER A 179 -11.44 4.23 -0.23
C SER A 179 -12.76 4.39 0.55
N ALA A 180 -12.76 4.12 1.86
CA ALA A 180 -13.91 4.32 2.72
C ALA A 180 -14.29 5.81 2.83
N ALA A 181 -13.29 6.69 2.98
CA ALA A 181 -13.49 8.14 3.02
C ALA A 181 -14.09 8.67 1.70
N ALA A 182 -13.54 8.24 0.54
CA ALA A 182 -14.07 8.60 -0.77
C ALA A 182 -15.53 8.15 -0.95
N THR A 183 -15.86 6.94 -0.49
CA THR A 183 -17.22 6.39 -0.52
C THR A 183 -18.18 7.24 0.31
N SER A 184 -17.80 7.63 1.52
CA SER A 184 -18.63 8.49 2.37
C SER A 184 -18.90 9.87 1.75
N VAL A 185 -17.88 10.49 1.15
CA VAL A 185 -18.03 11.77 0.44
C VAL A 185 -18.98 11.64 -0.76
N TYR A 186 -18.88 10.54 -1.50
CA TYR A 186 -19.77 10.24 -2.62
C TYR A 186 -21.23 10.02 -2.18
N GLU A 187 -21.46 9.21 -1.13
CA GLU A 187 -22.81 8.97 -0.59
C GLU A 187 -23.47 10.25 -0.08
N ASN A 188 -22.71 11.09 0.62
CA ASN A 188 -23.18 12.41 1.06
C ASN A 188 -23.56 13.31 -0.13
N ALA A 189 -22.78 13.27 -1.21
CA ALA A 189 -23.12 14.00 -2.43
C ALA A 189 -24.44 13.51 -3.05
N LEU A 190 -24.71 12.21 -3.04
CA LEU A 190 -25.97 11.63 -3.52
C LEU A 190 -27.16 12.06 -2.66
N ILE A 191 -27.04 12.01 -1.33
CA ILE A 191 -28.13 12.40 -0.41
C ILE A 191 -28.58 13.84 -0.67
N VAL A 192 -27.61 14.76 -0.82
CA VAL A 192 -27.89 16.19 -1.07
C VAL A 192 -28.46 16.39 -2.47
N THR A 193 -27.91 15.73 -3.49
CA THR A 193 -28.36 15.88 -4.89
C THR A 193 -29.77 15.30 -5.12
N GLN A 194 -30.12 14.21 -4.43
CA GLN A 194 -31.43 13.55 -4.53
C GLN A 194 -32.48 14.17 -3.60
N GLY A 195 -32.13 15.20 -2.82
CA GLY A 195 -33.08 15.93 -1.97
C GLY A 195 -33.61 15.12 -0.79
N GLY A 196 -32.78 14.29 -0.16
CA GLY A 196 -33.10 13.58 1.10
C GLY A 196 -34.19 12.50 1.05
N TYR A 197 -34.92 12.34 -0.07
CA TYR A 197 -36.08 11.45 -0.16
C TYR A 197 -35.77 10.00 -0.57
N VAL A 198 -34.50 9.66 -0.83
CA VAL A 198 -34.07 8.32 -1.29
C VAL A 198 -33.25 7.58 -0.21
N SER A 199 -33.21 8.08 1.03
CA SER A 199 -32.43 7.49 2.13
C SER A 199 -32.85 6.05 2.51
N ASP A 200 -34.11 5.67 2.30
CA ASP A 200 -34.60 4.35 2.75
C ASP A 200 -34.40 3.23 1.71
N GLY A 201 -34.17 3.57 0.44
CA GLY A 201 -34.15 2.58 -0.66
C GLY A 201 -32.78 2.20 -1.22
N VAL A 202 -31.78 3.07 -1.07
CA VAL A 202 -30.43 2.89 -1.64
C VAL A 202 -29.45 2.29 -0.62
N THR A 203 -29.50 2.76 0.62
CA THR A 203 -28.72 2.23 1.75
C THR A 203 -28.96 0.72 1.94
N ASP A 204 -30.20 0.29 1.74
CA ASP A 204 -30.63 -1.10 1.92
C ASP A 204 -30.24 -2.03 0.74
N ARG A 205 -29.87 -1.46 -0.42
CA ARG A 205 -29.37 -2.23 -1.58
C ARG A 205 -27.85 -2.40 -1.56
N ILE A 206 -27.12 -1.41 -1.07
CA ILE A 206 -25.65 -1.48 -0.94
C ILE A 206 -25.26 -2.49 0.14
N ALA A 207 -26.00 -2.53 1.26
CA ALA A 207 -25.81 -3.55 2.31
C ALA A 207 -26.07 -5.00 1.83
N ARG A 208 -26.84 -5.20 0.75
CA ARG A 208 -27.11 -6.54 0.17
C ARG A 208 -26.13 -6.94 -0.94
N LEU A 209 -25.29 -6.02 -1.41
CA LEU A 209 -24.28 -6.27 -2.44
C LEU A 209 -22.86 -6.37 -1.88
N ALA A 210 -22.65 -6.04 -0.60
CA ALA A 210 -21.42 -6.34 0.10
C ALA A 210 -21.28 -7.88 0.25
N PRO A 211 -20.21 -8.50 -0.27
CA PRO A 211 -19.97 -9.92 -0.04
C PRO A 211 -19.76 -10.15 1.47
N ASP A 212 -20.44 -11.17 1.98
CA ASP A 212 -20.43 -11.55 3.39
C ASP A 212 -19.02 -11.99 3.83
N GLN A 213 -18.21 -11.06 4.32
CA GLN A 213 -16.86 -11.31 4.88
C GLN A 213 -16.91 -11.97 6.27
N LYS A 214 -17.99 -12.71 6.60
CA LYS A 214 -18.12 -13.49 7.83
C LYS A 214 -18.67 -14.89 7.58
N SER A 215 -17.91 -15.72 6.86
CA SER A 215 -17.97 -17.17 7.06
C SER A 215 -16.61 -17.82 6.77
N GLY A 216 -15.65 -17.69 7.69
CA GLY A 216 -14.33 -18.29 7.50
C GLY A 216 -13.39 -18.24 8.70
N SER A 217 -13.88 -18.22 9.94
CA SER A 217 -13.00 -18.39 11.11
C SER A 217 -13.74 -18.94 12.35
N ALA A 218 -14.17 -20.18 12.25
CA ALA A 218 -14.45 -21.10 13.35
C ALA A 218 -14.42 -22.48 12.68
N ASP A 219 -13.68 -23.50 13.05
CA ASP A 219 -13.02 -23.84 14.29
C ASP A 219 -12.14 -25.04 13.92
N GLN A 220 -10.82 -24.91 13.96
CA GLN A 220 -9.92 -26.07 13.99
C GLN A 220 -8.96 -25.88 15.16
N SER A 221 -9.50 -26.11 16.36
CA SER A 221 -8.70 -26.55 17.50
C SER A 221 -9.40 -27.70 18.23
N GLY A 222 -9.06 -28.92 17.82
CA GLY A 222 -8.87 -30.03 18.77
C GLY A 222 -9.87 -31.19 18.71
N ALA A 223 -9.41 -32.33 18.18
CA ALA A 223 -9.38 -33.61 18.90
C ALA A 223 -8.79 -34.75 18.04
N ALA A 224 -7.81 -35.45 18.63
CA ALA A 224 -7.18 -36.73 18.27
C ALA A 224 -6.08 -36.72 17.19
#